data_AF-A0A4R5F324-F1
#
_entry.id   AF-A0A4R5F324-F1
#
_cell.length_a   1.000
_cell.length_b   1.000
_cell.length_c   1.000
_cell.angle_alpha   90.00
_cell.angle_beta   90.00
_cell.angle_gamma   90.00
#
_symmetry.space_group_name_H-M   'P 1'
#
loop_
_entity.id
_entity.type
_entity.pdbx_description
1 polymer ?
#
loop_
_entity_poly.entity_id
_entity_poly.type
_entity_poly.pdbx_seq_one_letter_code
_entity_poly.pdbx_strand_id
1 'polypeptide(L)'
;MENFYGNDIEIKREMNKISLDTFVFDKHNVLDFPIDKLIENLKLDINKLYDEHKKLIDLSSENPKRYEELDEIAQQTGHSLHIQEYEYIQDIHYIEDELFVLFEMKIIYSFKHLEINIKNLISASYEDKSVNKQFNWRDLNQYLTLKNIDIKTINAYAEVDQLREVNNSLKHSTEIKNDNIKRITEFKSKEEITYRELEKFYKRIKEKPKEFLSSLSHKIYQDIYEFDNKKIIEIAKSYASRMNKNDAKKLTIELLKLY
;
A
#
# COMPACT_ATOMS: atom_id res chain seq x y z
N MET A 1 -31.68 37.38 13.43
CA MET A 1 -30.29 36.94 13.68
C MET A 1 -30.18 35.44 14.03
N GLU A 2 -31.29 34.72 14.31
CA GLU A 2 -31.24 33.29 14.66
C GLU A 2 -31.05 32.34 13.45
N ASN A 3 -31.53 32.69 12.24
CA ASN A 3 -31.40 31.83 11.04
C ASN A 3 -30.00 31.80 10.38
N PHE A 4 -29.01 32.56 10.88
CA PHE A 4 -27.66 32.55 10.30
C PHE A 4 -26.84 31.34 10.77
N TYR A 5 -27.00 30.89 12.03
CA TYR A 5 -26.18 29.83 12.61
C TYR A 5 -26.57 28.40 12.16
N GLY A 6 -27.87 28.13 11.95
CA GLY A 6 -28.32 26.80 11.46
C GLY A 6 -27.84 26.51 10.04
N ASN A 7 -27.81 27.54 9.19
CA ASN A 7 -27.34 27.43 7.81
C ASN A 7 -25.83 27.11 7.74
N ASP A 8 -25.01 27.68 8.64
CA ASP A 8 -23.57 27.40 8.68
C ASP A 8 -23.24 25.95 9.08
N ILE A 9 -24.01 25.35 10.00
CA ILE A 9 -23.81 23.95 10.43
C ILE A 9 -24.21 22.99 9.33
N GLU A 10 -25.35 23.23 8.67
CA GLU A 10 -25.80 22.41 7.55
C GLU A 10 -24.83 22.50 6.37
N ILE A 11 -24.38 23.70 6.00
CA ILE A 11 -23.39 23.89 4.95
C ILE A 11 -22.09 23.15 5.30
N LYS A 12 -21.58 23.31 6.53
CA LYS A 12 -20.38 22.59 6.99
C LYS A 12 -20.56 21.07 6.90
N ARG A 13 -21.74 20.56 7.29
CA ARG A 13 -22.09 19.13 7.21
C ARG A 13 -22.02 18.63 5.77
N GLU A 14 -22.66 19.33 4.83
CA GLU A 14 -22.66 18.92 3.42
C GLU A 14 -21.27 19.04 2.78
N MET A 15 -20.49 20.08 3.11
CA MET A 15 -19.09 20.19 2.67
C MET A 15 -18.23 19.02 3.18
N ASN A 16 -18.40 18.61 4.44
CA ASN A 16 -17.67 17.49 5.00
C ASN A 16 -18.07 16.15 4.34
N LYS A 17 -19.35 15.95 4.03
CA LYS A 17 -19.82 14.78 3.27
C LYS A 17 -19.16 14.71 1.89
N ILE A 18 -19.20 15.81 1.12
CA ILE A 18 -18.56 15.89 -0.20
C ILE A 18 -17.06 15.62 -0.09
N SER A 19 -16.40 16.14 0.95
CA SER A 19 -14.97 15.95 1.18
C SER A 19 -14.60 14.48 1.44
N LEU A 20 -15.45 13.74 2.16
CA LEU A 20 -15.28 12.29 2.37
C LEU A 20 -15.48 11.48 1.09
N ASP A 21 -16.53 11.79 0.34
CA ASP A 21 -16.85 11.09 -0.91
C ASP A 21 -15.75 11.28 -1.97
N THR A 22 -15.13 12.46 -1.99
CA THR A 22 -14.08 12.81 -2.95
C THR A 22 -12.66 12.51 -2.46
N PHE A 23 -12.48 12.12 -1.19
CA PHE A 23 -11.17 11.97 -0.53
C PHE A 23 -10.17 11.09 -1.30
N VAL A 24 -10.66 10.04 -1.96
CA VAL A 24 -9.81 9.03 -2.62
C VAL A 24 -9.51 9.32 -4.09
N PHE A 25 -10.12 10.36 -4.68
CA PHE A 25 -10.03 10.60 -6.12
C PHE A 25 -8.62 10.94 -6.60
N ASP A 26 -7.84 11.63 -5.77
CA ASP A 26 -6.47 12.06 -6.08
C ASP A 26 -5.40 11.18 -5.41
N LYS A 27 -5.78 10.12 -4.69
CA LYS A 27 -4.85 9.28 -3.90
C LYS A 27 -4.26 8.15 -4.71
N HIS A 28 -3.51 8.52 -5.74
CA HIS A 28 -2.73 7.61 -6.56
C HIS A 28 -1.28 7.52 -6.09
N ASN A 29 -0.64 6.38 -6.30
CA ASN A 29 0.78 6.22 -6.01
C ASN A 29 1.63 6.95 -7.05
N VAL A 30 2.13 8.15 -6.69
CA VAL A 30 2.91 9.00 -7.61
C VAL A 30 4.29 8.43 -7.93
N LEU A 31 4.78 7.46 -7.16
CA LEU A 31 6.10 6.84 -7.33
C LEU A 31 6.08 5.69 -8.34
N ASP A 32 4.90 5.18 -8.69
CA ASP A 32 4.78 4.10 -9.68
C ASP A 32 5.32 4.49 -11.05
N PHE A 33 4.85 5.62 -11.60
CA PHE A 33 5.21 6.05 -12.94
C PHE A 33 6.73 6.21 -13.19
N PRO A 34 7.50 6.96 -12.37
CA PRO A 34 8.93 7.11 -12.61
C PRO A 34 9.70 5.80 -12.42
N ILE A 35 9.30 4.94 -11.49
CA ILE A 35 9.97 3.66 -11.26
C ILE A 35 9.64 2.64 -12.36
N ASP A 36 8.41 2.62 -12.87
CA ASP A 36 8.01 1.68 -13.92
C ASP A 36 8.87 1.84 -15.17
N LYS A 37 9.18 3.09 -15.56
CA LYS A 37 10.08 3.35 -16.68
C LYS A 37 11.50 2.81 -16.44
N LEU A 38 12.01 2.93 -15.23
CA LEU A 38 13.34 2.39 -14.88
C LEU A 38 13.33 0.86 -14.89
N ILE A 39 12.30 0.24 -14.34
CA ILE A 39 12.10 -1.22 -14.36
C ILE A 39 12.01 -1.73 -15.80
N GLU A 40 11.28 -1.03 -16.69
CA GLU A 40 11.17 -1.40 -18.09
C GLU A 40 12.54 -1.39 -18.79
N ASN A 41 13.34 -0.34 -18.59
CA ASN A 41 14.69 -0.26 -19.17
C ASN A 41 15.59 -1.38 -18.66
N LEU A 42 15.66 -1.59 -17.35
CA LEU A 42 16.47 -2.66 -16.75
C LEU A 42 16.05 -4.04 -17.25
N LYS A 43 14.75 -4.25 -17.50
CA LYS A 43 14.25 -5.49 -18.09
C LYS A 43 14.63 -5.68 -19.55
N LEU A 44 14.73 -4.61 -20.32
CA LEU A 44 15.26 -4.69 -21.68
C LEU A 44 16.75 -5.05 -21.65
N ASP A 45 17.50 -4.43 -20.74
CA ASP A 45 18.94 -4.67 -20.59
C ASP A 45 19.23 -6.11 -20.14
N ILE A 46 18.54 -6.61 -19.11
CA ILE A 46 18.73 -7.99 -18.63
C ILE A 46 18.36 -9.03 -19.69
N ASN A 47 17.30 -8.81 -20.47
CA ASN A 47 16.90 -9.72 -21.55
C ASN A 47 17.97 -9.76 -22.63
N LYS A 48 18.56 -8.61 -22.98
CA LYS A 48 19.66 -8.54 -23.94
C LYS A 48 20.89 -9.31 -23.43
N LEU A 49 21.26 -9.14 -22.16
CA LEU A 49 22.38 -9.87 -21.56
C LEU A 49 22.12 -11.39 -21.54
N TYR A 50 20.91 -11.83 -21.19
CA TYR A 50 20.53 -13.24 -21.25
C TYR A 50 20.65 -13.80 -22.68
N ASP A 51 20.19 -13.06 -23.69
CA ASP A 51 20.27 -13.48 -25.09
C ASP A 51 21.73 -13.58 -25.57
N GLU A 52 22.60 -12.64 -25.17
CA GLU A 52 24.03 -12.65 -25.51
C GLU A 52 24.77 -13.79 -24.81
N HIS A 53 24.56 -13.95 -23.51
CA HIS A 53 25.13 -15.05 -22.72
C HIS A 53 24.70 -16.41 -23.26
N LYS A 54 23.41 -16.57 -23.60
CA LYS A 54 22.90 -17.80 -24.19
C LYS A 54 23.56 -18.12 -25.53
N LYS A 55 23.78 -17.13 -26.40
CA LYS A 55 24.49 -17.35 -27.68
C LYS A 55 25.91 -17.87 -27.48
N LEU A 56 26.61 -17.41 -26.45
CA LEU A 56 27.96 -17.91 -26.13
C LEU A 56 27.91 -19.37 -25.63
N ILE A 57 26.96 -19.70 -24.76
CA ILE A 57 26.74 -21.08 -24.29
C ILE A 57 26.34 -22.01 -25.45
N ASP A 58 25.41 -21.59 -26.30
CA ASP A 58 24.97 -22.37 -27.45
C ASP A 58 26.15 -22.57 -28.42
N LEU A 59 26.98 -21.55 -28.64
CA LEU A 59 28.19 -21.67 -29.47
C LEU A 59 29.23 -22.62 -28.88
N SER A 60 29.50 -22.55 -27.57
CA SER A 60 30.48 -23.42 -26.91
C SER A 60 30.03 -24.88 -26.88
N SER A 61 28.72 -25.13 -26.79
CA SER A 61 28.15 -26.48 -26.77
C SER A 61 27.93 -27.08 -28.17
N GLU A 62 27.43 -26.29 -29.12
CA GLU A 62 27.09 -26.77 -30.47
C GLU A 62 28.28 -26.75 -31.43
N ASN A 63 29.22 -25.81 -31.27
CA ASN A 63 30.40 -25.71 -32.11
C ASN A 63 31.69 -25.36 -31.33
N PRO A 64 32.21 -26.29 -30.51
CA PRO A 64 33.34 -26.04 -29.62
C PRO A 64 34.61 -25.56 -30.35
N LYS A 65 34.89 -26.10 -31.54
CA LYS A 65 36.05 -25.67 -32.35
C LYS A 65 35.95 -24.21 -32.77
N ARG A 66 34.75 -23.77 -33.17
CA ARG A 66 34.52 -22.38 -33.55
C ARG A 66 34.62 -21.45 -32.35
N TYR A 67 34.17 -21.91 -31.19
CA TYR A 67 34.34 -21.18 -29.93
C TYR A 67 35.83 -21.00 -29.59
N GLU A 68 36.62 -22.07 -29.62
CA GLU A 68 38.08 -22.02 -29.39
C GLU A 68 38.78 -21.06 -30.37
N GLU A 69 38.49 -21.15 -31.67
CA GLU A 69 39.04 -20.22 -32.68
C GLU A 69 38.73 -18.75 -32.35
N LEU A 70 37.51 -18.45 -31.91
CA LEU A 70 37.10 -17.09 -31.57
C LEU A 70 37.72 -16.61 -30.26
N ASP A 71 37.89 -17.48 -29.27
CA ASP A 71 38.59 -17.14 -28.03
C ASP A 71 40.07 -16.88 -28.29
N GLU A 72 40.76 -17.67 -29.13
CA GLU A 72 42.14 -17.40 -29.55
C GLU A 72 42.28 -16.03 -30.23
N ILE A 73 41.33 -15.66 -31.09
CA ILE A 73 41.31 -14.33 -31.73
C ILE A 73 41.08 -13.24 -30.68
N ALA A 74 40.14 -13.42 -29.74
CA ALA A 74 39.87 -12.46 -28.68
C ALA A 74 41.11 -12.24 -27.78
N GLN A 75 41.83 -13.31 -27.46
CA GLN A 75 43.05 -13.27 -26.66
C GLN A 75 44.17 -12.45 -27.32
N GLN A 76 44.25 -12.42 -28.65
CA GLN A 76 45.21 -11.55 -29.37
C GLN A 76 44.97 -10.05 -29.12
N THR A 77 43.72 -9.69 -28.79
CA THR A 77 43.32 -8.32 -28.44
C THR A 77 43.25 -8.07 -26.93
N GLY A 78 43.66 -9.03 -26.11
CA GLY A 78 43.61 -8.94 -24.65
C GLY A 78 42.23 -9.21 -24.04
N HIS A 79 41.31 -9.82 -24.79
CA HIS A 79 39.98 -10.22 -24.34
C HIS A 79 39.88 -11.75 -24.19
N SER A 80 38.82 -12.24 -23.55
CA SER A 80 38.52 -13.68 -23.49
C SER A 80 37.01 -13.89 -23.45
N LEU A 81 36.51 -14.87 -24.21
CA LEU A 81 35.11 -15.26 -24.22
C LEU A 81 34.69 -15.85 -22.87
N HIS A 82 35.57 -16.58 -22.18
CA HIS A 82 35.29 -17.07 -20.82
C HIS A 82 35.14 -15.92 -19.82
N ILE A 83 35.96 -14.87 -19.94
CA ILE A 83 35.80 -13.67 -19.11
C ILE A 83 34.48 -12.98 -19.44
N GLN A 84 34.15 -12.86 -20.72
CA GLN A 84 32.89 -12.25 -21.17
C GLN A 84 31.65 -13.01 -20.66
N GLU A 85 31.67 -14.35 -20.65
CA GLU A 85 30.59 -15.16 -20.07
C GLU A 85 30.40 -14.85 -18.58
N TYR A 86 31.49 -14.77 -17.83
CA TYR A 86 31.45 -14.40 -16.42
C TYR A 86 30.92 -12.98 -16.22
N GLU A 87 31.37 -12.02 -17.04
CA GLU A 87 30.90 -10.63 -17.02
C GLU A 87 29.38 -10.54 -17.24
N TYR A 88 28.84 -11.29 -18.20
CA TYR A 88 27.38 -11.33 -18.41
C TYR A 88 26.61 -11.82 -17.19
N ILE A 89 27.10 -12.86 -16.50
CA ILE A 89 26.45 -13.37 -15.28
C ILE A 89 26.49 -12.31 -14.17
N GLN A 90 27.62 -11.62 -14.00
CA GLN A 90 27.75 -10.54 -13.02
C GLN A 90 26.79 -9.38 -13.33
N ASP A 91 26.71 -8.94 -14.58
CA ASP A 91 25.82 -7.86 -15.00
C ASP A 91 24.34 -8.24 -14.84
N ILE A 92 23.98 -9.49 -15.15
CA ILE A 92 22.64 -10.03 -14.90
C ILE A 92 22.31 -9.94 -13.40
N HIS A 93 23.19 -10.44 -12.53
CA HIS A 93 22.97 -10.39 -11.08
C HIS A 93 22.83 -8.96 -10.58
N TYR A 94 23.68 -8.05 -11.06
CA TYR A 94 23.59 -6.62 -10.71
C TYR A 94 22.22 -6.03 -11.09
N ILE A 95 21.71 -6.32 -12.29
CA ILE A 95 20.39 -5.84 -12.70
C ILE A 95 19.26 -6.50 -11.89
N GLU A 96 19.37 -7.79 -11.55
CA GLU A 96 18.38 -8.46 -10.70
C GLU A 96 18.30 -7.83 -9.30
N ASP A 97 19.45 -7.43 -8.73
CA ASP A 97 19.52 -6.70 -7.45
C ASP A 97 18.89 -5.31 -7.55
N GLU A 98 19.18 -4.55 -8.62
CA GLU A 98 18.54 -3.25 -8.86
C GLU A 98 17.02 -3.40 -9.01
N LEU A 99 16.54 -4.40 -9.76
CA LEU A 99 15.12 -4.70 -9.90
C LEU A 99 14.49 -5.05 -8.54
N PHE A 100 15.19 -5.81 -7.69
CA PHE A 100 14.74 -6.14 -6.35
C PHE A 100 14.52 -4.86 -5.52
N VAL A 101 15.51 -3.98 -5.48
CA VAL A 101 15.45 -2.71 -4.74
C VAL A 101 14.30 -1.84 -5.24
N LEU A 102 14.09 -1.75 -6.55
CA LEU A 102 12.99 -0.96 -7.10
C LEU A 102 11.62 -1.49 -6.67
N PHE A 103 11.40 -2.81 -6.70
CA PHE A 103 10.14 -3.38 -6.21
C PHE A 103 9.97 -3.23 -4.69
N GLU A 104 11.05 -3.37 -3.93
CA GLU A 104 11.05 -3.09 -2.49
C GLU A 104 10.61 -1.64 -2.22
N MET A 105 11.20 -0.66 -2.92
CA MET A 105 10.83 0.75 -2.80
C MET A 105 9.34 0.98 -3.10
N LYS A 106 8.82 0.36 -4.16
CA LYS A 106 7.38 0.45 -4.50
C LYS A 106 6.49 -0.08 -3.38
N ILE A 107 6.84 -1.21 -2.78
CA ILE A 107 6.08 -1.83 -1.68
C ILE A 107 6.13 -0.95 -0.42
N ILE A 108 7.33 -0.51 -0.01
CA ILE A 108 7.51 0.34 1.17
C ILE A 108 6.76 1.66 1.00
N TYR A 109 6.90 2.29 -0.16
CA TYR A 109 6.21 3.54 -0.45
C TYR A 109 4.69 3.35 -0.46
N SER A 110 4.18 2.30 -1.11
CA SER A 110 2.75 2.02 -1.18
C SER A 110 2.11 1.89 0.21
N PHE A 111 2.75 1.13 1.11
CA PHE A 111 2.28 1.03 2.49
C PHE A 111 2.38 2.38 3.21
N LYS A 112 3.47 3.12 3.02
CA LYS A 112 3.65 4.41 3.69
C LYS A 112 2.62 5.45 3.24
N HIS A 113 2.34 5.49 1.95
CA HIS A 113 1.33 6.34 1.34
C HIS A 113 -0.05 5.99 1.89
N LEU A 114 -0.37 4.71 2.05
CA LEU A 114 -1.61 4.26 2.69
C LEU A 114 -1.72 4.75 4.15
N GLU A 115 -0.67 4.58 4.96
CA GLU A 115 -0.67 5.05 6.36
C GLU A 115 -0.95 6.55 6.47
N ILE A 116 -0.30 7.37 5.62
CA ILE A 116 -0.50 8.82 5.60
C ILE A 116 -1.95 9.16 5.27
N ASN A 117 -2.52 8.50 4.25
CA ASN A 117 -3.89 8.77 3.83
C ASN A 117 -4.92 8.32 4.87
N ILE A 118 -4.71 7.19 5.56
CA ILE A 118 -5.58 6.77 6.66
C ILE A 118 -5.57 7.82 7.78
N LYS A 119 -4.39 8.31 8.17
CA LYS A 119 -4.29 9.35 9.21
C LYS A 119 -5.01 10.62 8.81
N ASN A 120 -4.76 11.10 7.59
CA ASN A 120 -5.42 12.29 7.06
C ASN A 120 -6.94 12.13 7.03
N LEU A 121 -7.43 10.97 6.58
CA LEU A 121 -8.86 10.65 6.55
C LEU A 121 -9.47 10.73 7.96
N ILE A 122 -8.88 10.03 8.94
CA ILE A 122 -9.41 9.99 10.31
C ILE A 122 -9.37 11.36 10.97
N SER A 123 -8.22 12.05 10.90
CA SER A 123 -8.05 13.38 11.49
C SER A 123 -9.03 14.40 10.91
N ALA A 124 -9.26 14.37 9.59
CA ALA A 124 -10.22 15.26 8.94
C ALA A 124 -11.68 14.91 9.29
N SER A 125 -12.00 13.63 9.42
CA SER A 125 -13.38 13.18 9.63
C SER A 125 -13.88 13.40 11.05
N TYR A 126 -13.04 13.12 12.05
CA TYR A 126 -13.44 13.18 13.46
C TYR A 126 -12.94 14.44 14.19
N GLU A 127 -12.27 15.36 13.48
CA GLU A 127 -11.60 16.55 14.05
C GLU A 127 -10.64 16.19 15.20
N ASP A 128 -10.10 14.97 15.19
CA ASP A 128 -9.35 14.37 16.29
C ASP A 128 -7.84 14.56 16.12
N LYS A 129 -7.27 15.42 16.97
CA LYS A 129 -5.84 15.75 16.97
C LYS A 129 -4.97 14.68 17.64
N SER A 130 -5.55 13.65 18.27
CA SER A 130 -4.80 12.56 18.89
C SER A 130 -4.14 11.63 17.85
N VAL A 131 -4.67 11.61 16.63
CA VAL A 131 -4.09 10.89 15.49
C VAL A 131 -2.84 11.64 15.02
N ASN A 132 -1.69 11.25 15.57
CA ASN A 132 -0.41 11.92 15.34
C ASN A 132 0.58 11.02 14.56
N LYS A 133 1.84 11.48 14.44
CA LYS A 133 2.89 10.73 13.72
C LYS A 133 3.12 9.31 14.26
N GLN A 134 2.90 9.05 15.55
CA GLN A 134 3.10 7.76 16.20
C GLN A 134 1.92 6.79 16.05
N PHE A 135 0.79 7.25 15.50
CA PHE A 135 -0.38 6.41 15.24
C PHE A 135 -0.01 5.24 14.32
N ASN A 136 -0.03 4.02 14.85
CA ASN A 136 0.35 2.81 14.15
C ASN A 136 -0.88 1.96 13.77
N TRP A 137 -0.67 0.83 13.09
CA TRP A 137 -1.75 -0.05 12.64
C TRP A 137 -2.60 -0.65 13.79
N ARG A 138 -1.98 -0.90 14.95
CA ARG A 138 -2.69 -1.38 16.14
C ARG A 138 -3.58 -0.27 16.72
N ASP A 139 -3.06 0.95 16.79
CA ASP A 139 -3.81 2.12 17.24
C ASP A 139 -5.01 2.38 16.31
N LEU A 140 -4.81 2.23 14.99
CA LEU A 140 -5.88 2.30 14.00
C LEU A 140 -7.02 1.32 14.30
N ASN A 141 -6.69 0.05 14.52
CA ASN A 141 -7.70 -0.96 14.80
C ASN A 141 -8.49 -0.65 16.09
N GLN A 142 -7.78 -0.24 17.15
CA GLN A 142 -8.42 0.17 18.39
C GLN A 142 -9.32 1.40 18.19
N TYR A 143 -8.83 2.40 17.46
CA TYR A 143 -9.55 3.62 17.15
C TYR A 143 -10.86 3.33 16.41
N LEU A 144 -10.80 2.54 15.33
CA LEU A 144 -11.98 2.18 14.54
C LEU A 144 -12.98 1.34 15.36
N THR A 145 -12.49 0.45 16.23
CA THR A 145 -13.35 -0.32 17.14
C THR A 145 -14.15 0.60 18.07
N LEU A 146 -13.56 1.67 18.60
CA LEU A 146 -14.26 2.68 19.42
C LEU A 146 -15.34 3.43 18.64
N LYS A 147 -15.26 3.46 17.31
CA LYS A 147 -16.25 4.02 16.38
C LYS A 147 -17.21 2.97 15.84
N ASN A 148 -17.23 1.76 16.40
CA ASN A 148 -18.01 0.61 15.92
C ASN A 148 -17.71 0.22 14.45
N ILE A 149 -16.51 0.51 13.96
CA ILE A 149 -16.05 0.11 12.63
C ILE A 149 -15.09 -1.07 12.79
N ASP A 150 -15.49 -2.25 12.31
CA ASP A 150 -14.60 -3.41 12.24
C ASP A 150 -13.71 -3.32 10.99
N ILE A 151 -12.42 -3.05 11.19
CA ILE A 151 -11.43 -2.93 10.12
C ILE A 151 -11.37 -4.16 9.23
N LYS A 152 -11.67 -5.36 9.76
CA LYS A 152 -11.62 -6.62 9.02
C LYS A 152 -12.73 -6.75 7.98
N THR A 153 -13.80 -5.96 8.14
CA THR A 153 -14.93 -5.91 7.21
C THR A 153 -14.72 -4.91 6.07
N ILE A 154 -13.66 -4.11 6.14
CA ILE A 154 -13.32 -3.14 5.10
C ILE A 154 -12.83 -3.89 3.87
N ASN A 155 -13.32 -3.48 2.70
CA ASN A 155 -12.90 -4.09 1.45
C ASN A 155 -11.36 -4.01 1.28
N ALA A 156 -10.76 -5.04 0.69
CA ALA A 156 -9.32 -5.16 0.51
C ALA A 156 -8.45 -5.19 1.80
N TYR A 157 -9.06 -5.41 2.98
CA TYR A 157 -8.32 -5.51 4.25
C TYR A 157 -7.23 -6.58 4.22
N ALA A 158 -7.52 -7.76 3.69
CA ALA A 158 -6.57 -8.87 3.67
C ALA A 158 -5.32 -8.53 2.84
N GLU A 159 -5.49 -7.92 1.68
CA GLU A 159 -4.40 -7.49 0.81
C GLU A 159 -3.57 -6.36 1.41
N VAL A 160 -4.22 -5.41 2.10
CA VAL A 160 -3.52 -4.36 2.84
C VAL A 160 -2.73 -4.93 4.01
N ASP A 161 -3.27 -5.93 4.71
CA ASP A 161 -2.55 -6.60 5.79
C ASP A 161 -1.35 -7.41 5.25
N GLN A 162 -1.49 -8.04 4.08
CA GLN A 162 -0.35 -8.66 3.38
C GLN A 162 0.71 -7.62 2.99
N LEU A 163 0.31 -6.46 2.45
CA LEU A 163 1.23 -5.34 2.17
C LEU A 163 1.98 -4.89 3.43
N ARG A 164 1.29 -4.78 4.57
CA ARG A 164 1.90 -4.47 5.87
C ARG A 164 2.95 -5.51 6.26
N GLU A 165 2.63 -6.80 6.17
CA GLU A 165 3.54 -7.90 6.52
C GLU A 165 4.77 -7.92 5.61
N VAL A 166 4.60 -7.74 4.30
CA VAL A 166 5.72 -7.72 3.34
C VAL A 166 6.61 -6.50 3.56
N ASN A 167 6.03 -5.30 3.72
CA ASN A 167 6.79 -4.08 4.06
C ASN A 167 7.60 -4.25 5.35
N ASN A 168 7.03 -4.89 6.37
CA ASN A 168 7.74 -5.14 7.63
C ASN A 168 8.88 -6.14 7.45
N SER A 169 8.69 -7.15 6.60
CA SER A 169 9.76 -8.08 6.26
C SER A 169 10.92 -7.38 5.58
N LEU A 170 10.65 -6.67 4.48
CA LEU A 170 11.67 -6.05 3.64
C LEU A 170 12.57 -5.09 4.45
N LYS A 171 11.98 -4.35 5.40
CA LYS A 171 12.72 -3.46 6.31
C LYS A 171 13.70 -4.15 7.27
N HIS A 172 13.50 -5.44 7.55
CA HIS A 172 14.23 -6.15 8.61
C HIS A 172 15.07 -7.31 8.06
N SER A 173 14.69 -7.92 6.94
CA SER A 173 15.44 -8.99 6.28
C SER A 173 14.87 -9.30 4.89
N THR A 174 15.76 -9.64 3.95
CA THR A 174 15.41 -10.23 2.65
C THR A 174 15.06 -11.72 2.76
N GLU A 175 15.37 -12.39 3.88
CA GLU A 175 15.08 -13.81 4.11
C GLU A 175 13.63 -14.03 4.55
N ILE A 176 12.98 -15.09 4.04
CA ILE A 176 11.60 -15.48 4.40
C ILE A 176 11.61 -16.21 5.75
N LYS A 177 11.92 -15.48 6.83
CA LYS A 177 11.90 -16.01 8.20
C LYS A 177 10.51 -15.99 8.84
N ASN A 178 9.59 -15.18 8.32
CA ASN A 178 8.28 -14.97 8.90
C ASN A 178 7.23 -15.90 8.26
N ASP A 179 6.61 -16.75 9.08
CA ASP A 179 5.53 -17.67 8.68
C ASP A 179 4.33 -16.96 8.04
N ASN A 180 4.10 -15.68 8.36
CA ASN A 180 3.02 -14.90 7.75
C ASN A 180 3.27 -14.67 6.25
N ILE A 181 4.52 -14.45 5.84
CA ILE A 181 4.88 -14.22 4.44
C ILE A 181 4.73 -15.50 3.64
N LYS A 182 5.06 -16.65 4.23
CA LYS A 182 4.90 -17.98 3.59
C LYS A 182 3.44 -18.32 3.24
N ARG A 183 2.47 -17.61 3.82
CA ARG A 183 1.04 -17.76 3.51
C ARG A 183 0.59 -16.94 2.30
N ILE A 184 1.40 -15.98 1.87
CA ILE A 184 1.12 -15.15 0.70
C ILE A 184 1.46 -15.95 -0.55
N THR A 185 0.56 -15.92 -1.53
CA THR A 185 0.62 -16.75 -2.74
C THR A 185 1.95 -16.68 -3.46
N GLU A 186 2.53 -15.49 -3.58
CA GLU A 186 3.78 -15.26 -4.32
C GLU A 186 5.03 -15.79 -3.61
N PHE A 187 5.01 -15.87 -2.29
CA PHE A 187 6.15 -16.28 -1.47
C PHE A 187 6.00 -17.71 -0.92
N LYS A 188 4.88 -18.36 -1.22
CA LYS A 188 4.60 -19.72 -0.76
C LYS A 188 5.64 -20.69 -1.33
N SER A 189 6.20 -21.52 -0.44
CA SER A 189 7.21 -22.54 -0.80
C SER A 189 8.50 -21.98 -1.40
N LYS A 190 8.81 -20.70 -1.16
CA LYS A 190 10.08 -20.08 -1.53
C LYS A 190 11.04 -20.08 -0.34
N GLU A 191 12.31 -20.33 -0.64
CA GLU A 191 13.39 -20.20 0.34
C GLU A 191 13.90 -18.75 0.39
N GLU A 192 13.97 -18.10 -0.77
CA GLU A 192 14.41 -16.72 -0.94
C GLU A 192 13.42 -15.91 -1.78
N ILE A 193 13.36 -14.61 -1.53
CA ILE A 193 12.55 -13.67 -2.31
C ILE A 193 13.43 -13.10 -3.42
N THR A 194 13.01 -13.25 -4.67
CA THR A 194 13.63 -12.53 -5.80
C THR A 194 12.75 -11.36 -6.24
N TYR A 195 13.27 -10.50 -7.11
CA TYR A 195 12.48 -9.40 -7.69
C TYR A 195 11.23 -9.93 -8.41
N ARG A 196 11.24 -11.17 -8.93
CA ARG A 196 10.11 -11.76 -9.67
C ARG A 196 8.91 -12.02 -8.77
N GLU A 197 9.15 -12.48 -7.54
CA GLU A 197 8.10 -12.66 -6.54
C GLU A 197 7.56 -11.31 -6.06
N LEU A 198 8.44 -10.32 -5.80
CA LEU A 198 8.02 -8.97 -5.43
C LEU A 198 7.20 -8.30 -6.53
N GLU A 199 7.59 -8.47 -7.79
CA GLU A 199 6.84 -7.97 -8.94
C GLU A 199 5.42 -8.53 -8.99
N LYS A 200 5.30 -9.86 -8.90
CA LYS A 200 3.99 -10.54 -8.93
C LYS A 200 3.11 -10.04 -7.79
N PHE A 201 3.69 -9.95 -6.60
CA PHE A 201 3.01 -9.47 -5.41
C PHE A 201 2.52 -8.03 -5.63
N TYR A 202 3.41 -7.13 -6.04
CA TYR A 202 3.09 -5.73 -6.24
C TYR A 202 2.01 -5.53 -7.32
N LYS A 203 2.10 -6.24 -8.45
CA LYS A 203 1.08 -6.20 -9.50
C LYS A 203 -0.31 -6.57 -8.99
N ARG A 204 -0.41 -7.55 -8.09
CA ARG A 204 -1.68 -7.96 -7.48
C ARG A 204 -2.22 -6.91 -6.51
N ILE A 205 -1.35 -6.29 -5.70
CA ILE A 205 -1.77 -5.44 -4.59
C ILE A 205 -1.85 -3.94 -4.91
N LYS A 206 -1.27 -3.45 -6.00
CA LYS A 206 -1.07 -2.01 -6.24
C LYS A 206 -2.34 -1.13 -6.15
N GLU A 207 -3.50 -1.65 -6.54
CA GLU A 207 -4.78 -0.91 -6.47
C GLU A 207 -5.50 -1.09 -5.12
N LYS A 208 -5.10 -2.08 -4.32
CA LYS A 208 -5.79 -2.47 -3.07
C LYS A 208 -5.76 -1.40 -1.98
N PRO A 209 -4.69 -0.62 -1.79
CA PRO A 209 -4.71 0.55 -0.90
C PRO A 209 -5.84 1.54 -1.21
N LYS A 210 -6.11 1.81 -2.51
CA LYS A 210 -7.16 2.74 -2.92
C LYS A 210 -8.55 2.16 -2.65
N GLU A 211 -8.75 0.89 -2.98
CA GLU A 211 -10.00 0.15 -2.66
C GLU A 211 -10.29 0.17 -1.14
N PHE A 212 -9.26 -0.08 -0.32
CA PHE A 212 -9.35 -0.03 1.13
C PHE A 212 -9.73 1.36 1.65
N LEU A 213 -9.02 2.42 1.19
CA LEU A 213 -9.32 3.79 1.58
C LEU A 213 -10.74 4.22 1.21
N SER A 214 -11.22 3.80 0.04
CA SER A 214 -12.59 4.10 -0.41
C SER A 214 -13.61 3.44 0.49
N SER A 215 -13.43 2.16 0.81
CA SER A 215 -14.31 1.42 1.72
C SER A 215 -14.24 1.95 3.15
N LEU A 216 -13.07 2.37 3.63
CA LEU A 216 -12.91 3.00 4.95
C LEU A 216 -13.62 4.35 4.99
N SER A 217 -13.46 5.19 3.96
CA SER A 217 -14.15 6.49 3.85
C SER A 217 -15.67 6.30 3.92
N HIS A 218 -16.20 5.32 3.19
CA HIS A 218 -17.61 4.99 3.24
C HIS A 218 -18.05 4.54 4.65
N LYS A 219 -17.28 3.69 5.33
CA LYS A 219 -17.60 3.27 6.71
C LYS A 219 -17.59 4.44 7.70
N ILE A 220 -16.68 5.38 7.53
CA ILE A 220 -16.63 6.62 8.32
C ILE A 220 -17.84 7.51 8.00
N TYR A 221 -18.24 7.62 6.73
CA TYR A 221 -19.45 8.33 6.35
C TYR A 221 -20.68 7.76 7.05
N GLN A 222 -20.86 6.43 7.02
CA GLN A 222 -21.95 5.74 7.71
C GLN A 222 -21.92 6.01 9.22
N ASP A 223 -20.74 6.01 9.83
CA ASP A 223 -20.64 6.34 11.25
C ASP A 223 -21.01 7.81 11.55
N ILE A 224 -20.59 8.76 10.74
CA ILE A 224 -20.77 10.17 11.10
C ILE A 224 -22.14 10.71 10.69
N TYR A 225 -22.70 10.26 9.56
CA TYR A 225 -23.87 10.90 8.94
C TYR A 225 -25.11 10.01 8.83
N GLU A 226 -25.00 8.69 8.96
CA GLU A 226 -26.16 7.79 8.92
C GLU A 226 -26.65 7.48 10.34
N PHE A 227 -27.84 7.98 10.67
CA PHE A 227 -28.49 7.77 11.96
C PHE A 227 -29.74 6.91 11.78
N ASP A 228 -29.60 5.60 11.97
CA ASP A 228 -30.75 4.71 12.07
C ASP A 228 -31.42 4.82 13.46
N ASN A 229 -32.64 4.28 13.58
CA ASN A 229 -33.37 4.31 14.84
C ASN A 229 -32.60 3.64 15.98
N LYS A 230 -31.81 2.61 15.70
CA LYS A 230 -31.02 1.90 16.71
C LYS A 230 -29.94 2.81 17.28
N LYS A 231 -29.16 3.47 16.42
CA LYS A 231 -28.11 4.42 16.79
C LYS A 231 -28.67 5.61 17.56
N ILE A 232 -29.80 6.16 17.11
CA ILE A 232 -30.50 7.24 17.83
C ILE A 232 -30.89 6.78 19.24
N ILE A 233 -31.46 5.58 19.39
CA ILE A 233 -31.83 5.01 20.69
C ILE A 233 -30.61 4.76 21.57
N GLU A 234 -29.51 4.24 21.03
CA GLU A 234 -28.28 4.00 21.78
C GLU A 234 -27.66 5.30 22.30
N ILE A 235 -27.62 6.34 21.47
CA ILE A 235 -27.19 7.69 21.88
C ILE A 235 -28.12 8.22 22.97
N ALA A 236 -29.44 8.14 22.79
CA ALA A 236 -30.41 8.61 23.77
C ALA A 236 -30.26 7.89 25.12
N LYS A 237 -30.10 6.56 25.11
CA LYS A 237 -29.85 5.76 26.33
C LYS A 237 -28.55 6.16 27.02
N SER A 238 -27.49 6.38 26.24
CA SER A 238 -26.17 6.81 26.76
C SER A 238 -26.22 8.18 27.43
N TYR A 239 -27.03 9.12 26.93
CA TYR A 239 -27.25 10.41 27.60
C TYR A 239 -28.19 10.27 28.79
N ALA A 240 -29.30 9.54 28.65
CA ALA A 240 -30.29 9.36 29.71
C ALA A 240 -29.73 8.65 30.97
N SER A 241 -28.70 7.82 30.82
CA SER A 241 -28.04 7.19 31.98
C SER A 241 -27.18 8.16 32.81
N ARG A 242 -26.89 9.36 32.29
CA ARG A 242 -26.01 10.37 32.91
C ARG A 242 -26.68 11.72 33.15
N MET A 243 -27.84 11.96 32.53
CA MET A 243 -28.57 13.22 32.61
C MET A 243 -29.86 13.06 33.42
N ASN A 244 -30.18 14.08 34.23
CA ASN A 244 -31.53 14.19 34.79
C ASN A 244 -32.50 14.75 33.73
N LYS A 245 -33.81 14.70 34.05
CA LYS A 245 -34.88 15.13 33.14
C LYS A 245 -34.78 16.60 32.70
N ASN A 246 -34.27 17.49 33.56
CA ASN A 246 -34.18 18.92 33.25
C ASN A 246 -33.02 19.18 32.27
N ASP A 247 -31.87 18.54 32.47
CA ASP A 247 -30.72 18.68 31.57
C ASP A 247 -31.01 18.08 30.19
N ALA A 248 -31.72 16.94 30.13
CA ALA A 248 -32.16 16.36 28.86
C ALA A 248 -33.10 17.29 28.06
N LYS A 249 -34.02 17.99 28.75
CA LYS A 249 -34.88 19.00 28.10
C LYS A 249 -34.07 20.16 27.55
N LYS A 250 -33.08 20.67 28.30
CA LYS A 250 -32.19 21.74 27.84
C LYS A 250 -31.41 21.31 26.59
N LEU A 251 -30.81 20.11 26.60
CA LEU A 251 -30.11 19.57 25.44
C LEU A 251 -31.02 19.50 24.20
N THR A 252 -32.26 19.04 24.38
CA THR A 252 -33.24 18.97 23.28
C THR A 252 -33.53 20.34 22.69
N ILE A 253 -33.70 21.37 23.53
CA ILE A 253 -33.93 22.75 23.08
C ILE A 253 -32.71 23.28 22.32
N GLU A 254 -31.50 23.08 22.84
CA GLU A 254 -30.29 23.55 22.16
C GLU A 254 -30.07 22.84 20.82
N LEU A 255 -30.31 21.52 20.73
CA LEU A 255 -30.23 20.78 19.46
C LEU A 255 -31.22 21.31 18.42
N LEU A 256 -32.47 21.58 18.83
CA LEU A 256 -33.50 22.10 17.93
C LEU A 256 -33.22 23.51 17.41
N LYS A 257 -32.33 24.28 18.06
CA LYS A 257 -31.90 25.59 17.55
C LYS A 257 -30.86 25.49 16.43
N LEU A 258 -30.23 24.33 16.27
CA LEU A 258 -29.19 24.08 15.27
C LEU A 258 -29.77 23.58 13.93
N TYR A 259 -31.08 23.36 13.87
CA TYR A 259 -31.86 22.92 12.71
C TYR A 259 -32.99 23.91 12.46
#